data_AF-A0A377V7Q2-F1
#
_entry.id   AF-A0A377V7Q2-F1
#
_cell.length_a   1.000
_cell.length_b   1.000
_cell.length_c   1.000
_cell.angle_alpha   90.00
_cell.angle_beta   90.00
_cell.angle_gamma   90.00
#
_symmetry.space_group_name_H-M   'P 1'
#
loop_
_entity.id
_entity.type
_entity.pdbx_description
1 polymer ?
#
loop_
_entity_poly.entity_id
_entity_poly.type
_entity_poly.pdbx_seq_one_letter_code
_entity_poly.pdbx_strand_id
1 'polypeptide(L)'
;MQIRAWVDNAANAIGLSLYNFLNILNINQIWLYGRSCAFGEQWLERIVKQTGFNPFDHRDTPRAHATQIGFGQLTRAQQLMGIGYLYVEEQLQTLV
;
A
#
# COMPACT_ATOMS: atom_id res chain seq x y z
N MET A 1 -19.43 18.58 -2.08
CA MET A 1 -19.17 17.74 -0.89
C MET A 1 -19.06 16.24 -1.19
N GLN A 2 -19.70 15.71 -2.24
CA GLN A 2 -19.77 14.27 -2.51
C GLN A 2 -18.44 13.58 -2.87
N ILE A 3 -17.57 14.23 -3.66
CA ILE A 3 -16.29 13.64 -4.10
C ILE A 3 -15.35 13.39 -2.92
N ARG A 4 -15.25 14.33 -1.96
CA ARG A 4 -14.40 14.15 -0.76
C ARG A 4 -14.87 12.95 0.07
N ALA A 5 -16.18 12.83 0.29
CA ALA A 5 -16.74 11.68 0.99
C ALA A 5 -16.43 10.35 0.29
N TRP A 6 -16.47 10.32 -1.05
CA TRP A 6 -16.08 9.12 -1.81
C TRP A 6 -14.60 8.80 -1.68
N VAL A 7 -13.73 9.81 -1.73
CA VAL A 7 -12.28 9.65 -1.53
C VAL A 7 -11.99 9.11 -0.13
N ASP A 8 -12.66 9.64 0.89
CA ASP A 8 -12.52 9.17 2.28
C ASP A 8 -13.01 7.74 2.48
N ASN A 9 -14.15 7.38 1.89
CA ASN A 9 -14.69 6.03 1.93
C ASN A 9 -13.77 5.04 1.22
N ALA A 10 -13.20 5.42 0.08
CA ALA A 10 -12.23 4.60 -0.64
C ALA A 10 -10.94 4.41 0.16
N ALA A 11 -10.41 5.47 0.79
CA ALA A 11 -9.24 5.39 1.67
C ALA A 11 -9.47 4.41 2.84
N ASN A 12 -10.66 4.48 3.46
CA ASN A 12 -11.04 3.57 4.53
C ASN A 12 -11.12 2.11 4.04
N ALA A 13 -11.75 1.88 2.89
CA ALA A 13 -11.85 0.54 2.31
C ALA A 13 -10.45 -0.05 2.02
N ILE A 14 -9.56 0.74 1.44
CA ILE A 14 -8.16 0.33 1.20
C ILE A 14 -7.47 -0.02 2.51
N GLY A 15 -7.56 0.84 3.53
CA GLY A 15 -6.89 0.62 4.80
C GLY A 15 -7.36 -0.66 5.51
N LEU A 16 -8.66 -0.97 5.44
CA LEU A 16 -9.22 -2.20 5.98
C LEU A 16 -8.76 -3.45 5.20
N SER A 17 -8.70 -3.37 3.87
CA SER A 17 -8.13 -4.45 3.05
C SER A 17 -6.66 -4.70 3.39
N LEU A 18 -5.87 -3.64 3.59
CA LEU A 18 -4.47 -3.76 3.98
C LEU A 18 -4.31 -4.39 5.37
N TYR A 19 -5.14 -4.03 6.34
CA TYR A 19 -5.15 -4.70 7.65
C TYR A 19 -5.36 -6.21 7.51
N ASN A 20 -6.36 -6.62 6.71
CA ASN A 20 -6.64 -8.03 6.47
C ASN A 20 -5.45 -8.75 5.82
N PHE A 21 -4.76 -8.09 4.89
CA PHE A 21 -3.58 -8.67 4.23
C PHE A 21 -2.37 -8.76 5.15
N LEU A 22 -2.09 -7.74 5.96
CA LEU A 22 -0.91 -7.71 6.84
C LEU A 22 -0.98 -8.72 7.97
N ASN A 23 -2.18 -9.08 8.43
CA ASN A 23 -2.35 -10.18 9.38
C ASN A 23 -1.97 -11.55 8.78
N ILE A 24 -1.89 -11.67 7.45
CA ILE A 24 -1.58 -12.91 6.74
C ILE A 24 -0.15 -12.85 6.14
N LEU A 25 0.29 -11.67 5.72
CA LEU A 25 1.53 -11.47 4.95
C LEU A 25 2.54 -10.67 5.78
N ASN A 26 3.74 -11.22 5.94
CA ASN A 26 4.86 -10.53 6.61
C ASN A 26 5.50 -9.47 5.70
N ILE A 27 4.78 -8.36 5.46
CA ILE A 27 5.21 -7.25 4.60
C ILE A 27 5.69 -6.08 5.46
N ASN A 28 6.94 -5.68 5.27
CA ASN A 28 7.54 -4.56 6.02
C ASN A 28 7.27 -3.19 5.40
N GLN A 29 7.03 -3.13 4.07
CA GLN A 29 6.87 -1.87 3.33
C GLN A 29 5.84 -2.00 2.22
N ILE A 30 4.99 -0.97 2.06
CA ILE A 30 4.00 -0.83 1.00
C ILE A 30 4.18 0.53 0.33
N TRP A 31 4.39 0.51 -0.98
CA TRP A 31 4.53 1.72 -1.79
C TRP A 31 3.31 1.90 -2.69
N LEU A 32 2.61 3.01 -2.54
CA LEU A 32 1.44 3.36 -3.34
C LEU A 32 1.85 4.14 -4.59
N TYR A 33 1.34 3.71 -5.74
CA TYR A 33 1.49 4.37 -7.03
C TYR A 33 0.11 4.55 -7.69
N GLY A 34 0.01 5.53 -8.59
CA GLY A 34 -1.18 5.76 -9.40
C GLY A 34 -1.85 7.11 -9.15
N ARG A 35 -2.87 7.41 -9.95
CA ARG A 35 -3.52 8.74 -9.97
C ARG A 35 -4.14 9.13 -8.62
N SER A 36 -4.60 8.17 -7.83
CA SER A 36 -5.19 8.41 -6.51
C SER A 36 -4.19 8.99 -5.51
N CYS A 37 -2.87 8.84 -5.73
CA CYS A 37 -1.86 9.47 -4.87
C CYS A 37 -1.90 11.01 -4.97
N ALA A 38 -2.52 11.57 -6.01
CA ALA A 38 -2.74 13.01 -6.14
C ALA A 38 -3.69 13.59 -5.08
N PHE A 39 -4.43 12.74 -4.34
CA PHE A 39 -5.20 13.18 -3.16
C PHE A 39 -4.32 13.58 -1.97
N GLY A 40 -3.02 13.28 -2.02
CA GLY A 40 -2.00 13.80 -1.10
C GLY A 40 -1.97 13.12 0.26
N GLU A 41 -1.18 13.69 1.18
CA GLU A 41 -0.86 13.11 2.48
C GLU A 41 -2.09 12.81 3.33
N GLN A 42 -3.11 13.68 3.32
CA GLN A 42 -4.35 13.45 4.09
C GLN A 42 -5.05 12.14 3.71
N TRP A 43 -4.97 11.76 2.43
CA TRP A 43 -5.52 10.49 1.94
C TRP A 43 -4.67 9.30 2.40
N LEU A 44 -3.34 9.43 2.35
CA LEU A 44 -2.41 8.41 2.84
C LEU A 44 -2.53 8.19 4.35
N GLU A 45 -2.55 9.26 5.14
CA GLU A 45 -2.75 9.21 6.59
C GLU A 45 -4.02 8.46 6.96
N ARG A 46 -5.09 8.65 6.18
CA ARG A 46 -6.36 7.97 6.40
C ARG A 46 -6.26 6.47 6.14
N ILE A 47 -5.56 6.06 5.09
CA ILE A 47 -5.26 4.64 4.81
C ILE A 47 -4.46 4.05 5.98
N VAL A 48 -3.35 4.69 6.35
CA VAL A 48 -2.44 4.23 7.43
C VAL A 48 -3.20 4.08 8.75
N LYS A 49 -4.01 5.08 9.11
CA LYS A 49 -4.81 5.05 10.33
C LYS A 49 -5.77 3.87 10.34
N GLN A 50 -6.43 3.60 9.21
CA GLN A 50 -7.39 2.51 9.12
C GLN A 50 -6.71 1.14 9.09
N THR A 51 -5.50 1.04 8.52
CA THR A 51 -4.70 -0.20 8.53
C THR A 51 -4.21 -0.56 9.94
N GLY A 52 -3.93 0.42 10.79
CA GLY A 52 -3.53 0.19 12.18
C GLY A 52 -4.69 0.05 13.18
N PHE A 53 -5.96 0.21 12.74
CA PHE A 53 -7.11 0.18 13.63
C PHE A 53 -7.66 -1.25 13.76
N ASN A 54 -7.45 -1.88 14.92
CA ASN A 54 -8.09 -3.16 15.27
C ASN A 54 -9.29 -2.89 16.20
N PRO A 55 -10.54 -3.11 15.75
CA PRO A 55 -11.75 -2.87 16.55
C PRO A 55 -11.90 -3.86 17.73
N PHE A 56 -11.08 -4.90 17.81
CA PHE A 56 -11.08 -5.91 18.87
C PHE A 56 -9.85 -5.83 19.80
N ASP A 57 -8.91 -4.91 19.54
CA ASP A 57 -7.70 -4.74 20.35
C ASP A 57 -8.02 -3.98 21.64
N HIS A 58 -8.34 -4.74 22.68
CA HIS A 58 -8.44 -4.24 24.03
C HIS A 58 -7.01 -4.05 24.55
N ARG A 59 -6.47 -2.83 24.36
CA ARG A 59 -5.31 -2.26 25.07
C ARG A 59 -4.23 -3.31 25.43
N ASP A 60 -3.15 -3.36 24.64
CA ASP A 60 -1.83 -3.94 24.95
C ASP A 60 -1.36 -5.09 24.06
N THR A 61 -1.52 -5.00 22.74
CA THR A 61 -0.58 -5.69 21.82
C THR A 61 0.51 -4.72 21.35
N PRO A 62 1.81 -5.09 21.44
CA PRO A 62 2.88 -4.21 21.02
C PRO A 62 2.76 -3.94 19.53
N ARG A 63 2.91 -2.67 19.12
CA ARG A 63 3.06 -2.21 17.72
C ARG A 63 4.33 -2.77 17.06
N ALA A 64 4.61 -4.06 17.18
CA ALA A 64 5.93 -4.64 16.95
C ALA A 64 6.34 -4.69 15.48
N HIS A 65 5.41 -4.57 14.54
CA HIS A 65 5.72 -4.57 13.11
C HIS A 65 4.80 -3.60 12.36
N ALA A 66 4.95 -2.30 12.61
CA ALA A 66 4.23 -1.30 11.83
C ALA A 66 4.78 -1.28 10.40
N THR A 67 4.12 -1.99 9.48
CA THR A 67 4.38 -1.91 8.05
C THR A 67 4.42 -0.44 7.62
N GLN A 68 5.52 -0.03 7.00
CA GLN A 68 5.65 1.32 6.49
C GLN A 68 4.83 1.45 5.21
N ILE A 69 3.87 2.37 5.18
CA ILE A 69 3.06 2.65 3.98
C ILE A 69 3.37 4.08 3.52
N GLY A 70 3.73 4.24 2.25
CA GLY A 70 4.10 5.55 1.71
C GLY A 70 3.87 5.67 0.21
N PHE A 71 4.00 6.89 -0.31
CA PHE A 71 4.02 7.11 -1.75
C PHE A 71 5.33 6.61 -2.34
N GLY A 72 5.21 5.88 -3.44
CA GLY A 72 6.37 5.42 -4.17
C GLY A 72 7.07 6.57 -4.90
N GLN A 73 8.40 6.48 -4.98
CA GLN A 73 9.25 7.53 -5.55
C GLN A 73 9.73 7.22 -6.98
N LEU A 74 9.41 6.03 -7.50
CA LEU A 74 9.80 5.64 -8.85
C LEU A 74 8.99 6.42 -9.88
N THR A 75 9.73 7.00 -10.83
CA THR A 75 9.17 7.60 -12.05
C THR A 75 8.39 6.58 -12.87
N ARG A 76 7.51 7.04 -13.76
CA ARG A 76 6.77 6.14 -14.64
C ARG A 76 7.69 5.28 -15.52
N ALA A 77 8.79 5.86 -16.02
CA ALA A 77 9.79 5.12 -16.78
C ALA A 77 10.42 4.00 -15.93
N GLN A 78 10.80 4.28 -14.68
CA GLN A 78 11.35 3.26 -13.76
C GLN A 78 10.34 2.15 -13.44
N GLN A 79 9.06 2.49 -13.26
CA GLN A 79 8.01 1.47 -13.08
C GLN A 79 7.89 0.54 -14.31
N LEU A 80 7.97 1.10 -15.52
CA LEU A 80 7.95 0.32 -16.76
C LEU A 80 9.23 -0.51 -16.94
N MET A 81 10.38 0.03 -16.57
CA MET A 81 11.64 -0.71 -16.59
C MET A 81 11.59 -1.96 -15.69
N GLY A 82 10.94 -1.88 -14.52
CA GLY A 82 10.75 -3.04 -13.65
C GLY A 82 9.99 -4.19 -14.35
N ILE A 83 8.98 -3.87 -15.16
CA ILE A 83 8.26 -4.87 -15.97
C ILE A 83 9.19 -5.47 -17.05
N GLY A 84 10.00 -4.62 -17.69
CA GLY A 84 10.98 -5.07 -18.69
C GLY A 84 12.06 -5.97 -18.09
N TYR A 85 12.48 -5.70 -16.86
CA TYR A 85 13.42 -6.54 -16.13
C TYR A 85 12.86 -7.95 -15.91
N LEU A 86 11.60 -8.06 -15.47
CA LEU A 86 10.93 -9.36 -15.30
C LEU A 86 10.88 -10.17 -16.61
N TYR A 87 10.63 -9.51 -17.75
CA TYR A 87 10.65 -10.18 -19.05
C TYR A 87 12.04 -10.73 -19.40
N VAL A 88 13.09 -9.95 -19.16
CA VAL A 88 14.47 -10.39 -19.40
C VAL A 88 14.87 -11.53 -18.46
N GLU A 89 14.49 -11.46 -17.18
CA GLU A 89 14.72 -12.53 -16.22
C GLU A 89 14.07 -13.85 -16.65
N GLU A 90 12.83 -13.81 -17.14
CA GLU A 90 12.14 -15.00 -17.66
C GLU A 90 12.88 -15.61 -18.86
N GLN A 91 13.32 -14.79 -19.82
CA GLN A 91 14.08 -15.27 -20.97
C GLN A 91 15.43 -15.88 -20.55
N LEU A 92 16.11 -15.27 -19.58
CA LEU A 92 17.35 -15.81 -19.03
C LEU A 92 17.14 -17.15 -18.31
N GLN A 93 16.01 -17.35 -17.62
CA GLN A 93 15.68 -18.65 -17.00
C GLN A 93 15.45 -19.76 -18.03
N THR A 94 15.01 -19.43 -19.25
CA THR A 94 14.85 -20.44 -20.32
C THR A 94 16.15 -20.79 -21.04
N LEU A 95 17.20 -19.99 -20.85
CA LEU A 95 18.51 -20.16 -21.48
C LEU A 95 19.51 -20.93 -20.60
N VAL A 96 19.19 -21.14 -19.32
CA VAL A 96 19.98 -21.89 -18.32
C VAL A 96 19.30 -23.22 -18.02
#